data_AF-G1PY36-F1
#
_entry.id   AF-G1PY36-F1
#
_cell.length_a   1.000
_cell.length_b   1.000
_cell.length_c   1.000
_cell.angle_alpha   90.00
_cell.angle_beta   90.00
_cell.angle_gamma   90.00
#
_symmetry.space_group_name_H-M   'P 1'
#
loop_
_entity.id
_entity.type
_entity.pdbx_description
1 polymer ?
#
loop_
_entity_poly.entity_id
_entity_poly.type
_entity_poly.pdbx_seq_one_letter_code
_entity_poly.pdbx_strand_id
1 'polypeptide(L)' 'QLLDLFIQWDWSTYLADYGQPNCKYLRVNPVTALTLLEKMKDTSRKNNMFAQFRKNERDKQKLIDTVAKQLRGLISSHHS' A
#
# COMPACT_ATOMS: atom_id res chain seq x y z
N GLN A 1 -7.95 12.00 -0.15
CA GLN A 1 -6.51 11.68 -0.24
C GLN A 1 -6.21 10.22 0.04
N LEU A 2 -6.47 9.68 1.24
CA LEU A 2 -6.25 8.25 1.52
C LEU A 2 -7.10 7.36 0.60
N LEU A 3 -8.40 7.63 0.52
CA LEU A 3 -9.30 6.87 -0.34
C LEU A 3 -8.87 6.95 -1.83
N ASP A 4 -8.46 8.13 -2.29
CA ASP A 4 -7.94 8.32 -3.65
C ASP A 4 -6.68 7.50 -3.93
N LEU A 5 -5.75 7.41 -2.97
CA LEU A 5 -4.55 6.57 -3.08
C LEU A 5 -4.91 5.10 -3.32
N PHE A 6 -5.91 4.60 -2.58
CA PHE A 6 -6.35 3.21 -2.67
C PHE A 6 -7.23 2.92 -3.90
N ILE A 7 -7.98 3.91 -4.40
CA ILE A 7 -8.74 3.79 -5.65
C ILE A 7 -7.78 3.84 -6.85
N GLN A 8 -6.86 4.80 -6.87
CA GLN A 8 -5.94 5.03 -7.99
C GLN A 8 -4.72 4.10 -7.98
N TRP A 9 -4.48 3.37 -6.89
CA TRP A 9 -3.29 2.53 -6.69
C TRP A 9 -1.97 3.29 -6.86
N ASP A 10 -1.97 4.58 -6.55
CA ASP A 10 -0.89 5.52 -6.83
C ASP A 10 0.24 5.48 -5.78
N TRP A 11 0.61 4.26 -5.36
CA TRP A 11 1.58 3.99 -4.31
C TRP A 11 2.99 4.44 -4.68
N SER A 12 3.34 4.38 -5.96
CA SER A 12 4.63 4.87 -6.46
C SER A 12 4.80 6.37 -6.18
N THR A 13 3.78 7.18 -6.49
CA THR A 13 3.78 8.63 -6.21
C THR A 13 3.79 8.89 -4.71
N TYR A 14 2.96 8.16 -3.94
CA TYR A 14 2.94 8.29 -2.49
C TYR A 14 4.32 8.05 -1.85
N LEU A 15 5.01 6.97 -2.24
CA LEU A 15 6.30 6.59 -1.68
C LEU A 15 7.43 7.52 -2.16
N ALA A 16 7.43 7.93 -3.43
CA ALA A 16 8.45 8.81 -3.98
C ALA A 16 8.38 10.22 -3.41
N ASP A 17 7.17 10.74 -3.23
CA ASP A 17 6.96 12.09 -2.70
C ASP A 17 6.82 12.12 -1.17
N TYR A 18 6.91 10.97 -0.49
CA TYR A 18 6.75 10.91 0.96
C TYR A 18 7.79 11.78 1.68
N GLY A 19 7.32 12.70 2.53
CA GLY A 19 8.18 13.65 3.24
C GLY A 19 8.47 14.95 2.48
N GLN A 20 8.04 15.08 1.22
CA GLN A 20 8.13 16.34 0.49
C GLN A 20 7.02 17.32 0.93
N PRO A 21 7.30 18.63 1.00
CA PRO A 21 6.33 19.63 1.47
C PRO A 21 5.10 19.79 0.55
N ASN A 22 5.20 19.39 -0.73
CA ASN A 22 4.13 19.53 -1.73
C ASN A 22 3.60 18.17 -2.25
N CYS A 23 3.69 17.10 -1.46
CA CYS A 23 3.26 15.78 -1.92
C CYS A 23 1.72 15.65 -2.01
N LYS A 24 1.24 15.00 -3.09
CA LYS A 24 -0.20 14.80 -3.40
C LYS A 24 -0.98 14.16 -2.24
N TYR A 25 -0.30 13.33 -1.46
CA TYR A 25 -0.87 12.51 -0.40
C TYR A 25 -0.35 12.88 1.00
N LEU A 26 0.06 14.15 1.22
CA LEU A 26 0.68 14.63 2.46
C LEU A 26 -0.05 14.23 3.75
N ARG A 27 -1.40 14.16 3.74
CA ARG A 27 -2.19 13.80 4.94
C ARG A 27 -2.36 12.30 5.16
N VAL A 28 -1.84 11.47 4.24
CA VAL A 28 -1.92 10.02 4.37
C VAL A 28 -0.87 9.57 5.37
N ASN A 29 -1.35 9.04 6.50
CA ASN A 29 -0.47 8.47 7.51
C ASN A 29 0.01 7.08 7.06
N PRO A 30 1.33 6.80 7.03
CA PRO A 30 1.86 5.50 6.60
C PRO A 30 1.37 4.34 7.47
N VAL A 31 1.11 4.57 8.76
CA VAL A 31 0.56 3.56 9.68
C VAL A 31 -0.87 3.19 9.26
N THR A 32 -1.72 4.18 9.02
CA THR A 32 -3.10 3.95 8.58
C THR A 32 -3.14 3.29 7.20
N ALA A 33 -2.28 3.74 6.28
CA ALA A 33 -2.13 3.13 4.97
C ALA A 33 -1.71 1.65 5.07
N LEU A 34 -0.73 1.33 5.94
CA LEU A 34 -0.28 -0.04 6.17
C LEU A 34 -1.40 -0.91 6.73
N THR A 35 -2.11 -0.46 7.78
CA THR A 35 -3.22 -1.23 8.38
C THR A 35 -4.32 -1.55 7.35
N LEU A 36 -4.67 -0.58 6.49
CA LEU A 36 -5.67 -0.81 5.44
C LEU A 36 -5.16 -1.77 4.37
N LEU A 37 -3.91 -1.62 3.95
CA LEU A 37 -3.27 -2.48 2.95
C LEU A 37 -3.22 -3.94 3.43
N GLU A 38 -2.91 -4.17 4.71
CA GLU A 38 -2.93 -5.50 5.34
C GLU A 38 -4.35 -6.09 5.39
N LYS A 39 -5.37 -5.29 5.74
CA LYS A 39 -6.77 -5.74 5.70
C LYS A 39 -7.21 -6.16 4.29
N MET A 40 -6.78 -5.45 3.26
CA MET A 40 -7.07 -5.81 1.87
C MET A 40 -6.36 -7.10 1.44
N LYS A 41 -5.13 -7.31 1.91
CA LYS A 41 -4.38 -8.56 1.68
C LYS A 41 -5.11 -9.77 2.26
N ASP A 42 -5.61 -9.68 3.50
CA ASP A 42 -6.28 -10.78 4.17
C ASP A 42 -7.66 -11.09 3.57
N THR A 43 -8.39 -10.07 3.13
CA THR A 43 -9.65 -10.25 2.42
C THR A 43 -9.43 -10.97 1.07
N SER A 44 -8.35 -10.64 0.37
CA SER A 44 -7.98 -11.30 -0.90
C SER A 44 -7.52 -12.75 -0.69
N ARG A 45 -6.81 -13.04 0.42
CA ARG A 45 -6.42 -14.42 0.80
C ARG A 45 -7.60 -15.35 0.99
N LYS A 46 -8.74 -14.85 1.49
CA LYS A 46 -9.94 -15.64 1.73
C LYS A 46 -10.61 -16.12 0.42
N ASN A 47 -10.36 -15.44 -0.70
CA ASN A 47 -10.79 -15.80 -2.05
C ASN A 47 -9.75 -16.58 -2.87
N ASN A 48 -8.57 -16.85 -2.29
CA ASN A 48 -7.31 -17.16 -3.01
C ASN A 48 -7.21 -18.59 -3.57
N MET A 49 -8.16 -19.46 -3.27
CA MET A 49 -8.21 -20.82 -3.83
C MET A 49 -8.46 -20.85 -5.36
N PHE A 50 -8.88 -19.73 -5.96
CA PHE A 50 -9.04 -19.58 -7.42
C PHE A 50 -8.11 -18.52 -8.07
N ALA A 51 -7.43 -17.70 -7.26
CA ALA A 51 -6.62 -16.58 -7.75
C ALA A 51 -5.28 -16.98 -8.38
N GLN A 52 -4.80 -18.22 -8.12
CA GLN A 52 -3.54 -18.73 -8.66
C GLN A 52 -3.51 -18.73 -10.21
N PHE A 53 -4.67 -18.67 -10.86
CA PHE A 53 -4.83 -18.68 -12.31
C PHE A 53 -4.97 -17.29 -12.96
N ARG A 54 -5.04 -16.19 -12.20
CA ARG A 54 -5.19 -14.83 -12.77
C ARG A 54 -3.95 -13.97 -12.57
N LYS A 55 -3.25 -13.67 -13.68
CA LYS A 55 -2.01 -12.87 -13.72
C LYS A 55 -2.14 -11.51 -13.02
N ASN A 56 -3.25 -10.79 -13.26
CA ASN A 56 -3.50 -9.48 -12.64
C ASN A 56 -3.59 -9.52 -11.11
N GLU A 57 -4.11 -10.60 -10.52
CA GLU A 57 -4.22 -10.72 -9.06
C GLU A 57 -2.83 -10.89 -8.44
N ARG A 58 -1.95 -11.68 -9.08
CA ARG A 58 -0.58 -11.91 -8.61
C ARG A 58 0.24 -10.62 -8.58
N ASP A 59 0.15 -9.80 -9.63
CA ASP A 59 0.90 -8.55 -9.70
C ASP A 59 0.42 -7.54 -8.66
N LYS A 60 -0.90 -7.46 -8.46
CA LYS A 60 -1.50 -6.67 -7.37
C LYS A 60 -1.03 -7.16 -5.99
N GLN A 61 -0.97 -8.47 -5.78
CA GLN A 61 -0.51 -9.05 -4.51
C GLN A 61 0.97 -8.74 -4.24
N LYS A 62 1.83 -8.81 -5.27
CA LYS A 62 3.24 -8.42 -5.17
C LYS A 62 3.40 -6.94 -4.85
N LEU A 63 2.59 -6.09 -5.47
CA LEU A 63 2.58 -4.65 -5.19
C LEU A 63 2.20 -4.39 -3.74
N ILE A 64 1.12 -5.02 -3.25
CA ILE A 64 0.71 -4.96 -1.84
C ILE A 64 1.87 -5.35 -0.90
N ASP A 65 2.51 -6.50 -1.15
CA ASP A 65 3.60 -6.97 -0.30
C ASP A 65 4.81 -6.02 -0.32
N THR A 66 5.13 -5.48 -1.50
CA THR A 66 6.23 -4.53 -1.67
C THR A 66 5.96 -3.22 -0.95
N VAL A 67 4.77 -2.64 -1.15
CA VAL A 67 4.35 -1.40 -0.50
C VAL A 67 4.27 -1.58 1.01
N ALA A 68 3.72 -2.70 1.51
CA ALA A 68 3.67 -2.99 2.95
C ALA A 68 5.07 -2.97 3.58
N LYS A 69 6.05 -3.58 2.91
CA LYS A 69 7.44 -3.60 3.38
C LYS A 69 8.05 -2.20 3.41
N GLN A 70 7.83 -1.40 2.36
CA GLN A 70 8.33 -0.02 2.31
C GLN A 70 7.67 0.86 3.37
N LEU A 71 6.34 0.76 3.55
CA LEU A 71 5.61 1.48 4.60
C LEU A 71 6.13 1.15 5.99
N ARG A 72 6.38 -0.13 6.30
CA ARG A 72 6.99 -0.54 7.57
C ARG A 72 8.36 0.08 7.78
N GLY A 73 9.19 0.11 6.73
CA GLY A 73 10.49 0.80 6.75
C GLY A 73 10.34 2.28 7.07
N LEU A 74 9.45 2.99 6.37
CA LEU A 74 9.17 4.41 6.59
C LEU A 74 8.70 4.70 8.03
N ILE A 75 7.78 3.89 8.56
CA ILE A 75 7.29 4.05 9.95
C ILE A 75 8.42 3.86 10.95
N SER A 76 9.27 2.84 10.76
CA SER A 76 10.40 2.56 11.64
C SER A 76 11.44 3.68 11.61
N SER A 77 11.74 4.24 10.43
CA SER A 77 12.67 5.36 10.28
C SER A 77 12.13 6.66 10.86
N HIS A 78 10.82 6.88 10.86
CA HIS A 78 10.19 8.10 11.36
C HIS A 78 9.93 8.08 12.89
N HIS A 79 10.23 6.96 13.56
CA HIS A 79 10.09 6.77 15.01
C HIS A 79 11.45 6.77 15.74
N SER A 80 12.53 7.16 15.07
CA SER A 80 13.90 7.27 15.60
C SER A 80 14.26 8.71 15.95
#